data_AF-A0A3D4YSB4-F1
#
_entry.id   AF-A0A3D4YSB4-F1
#
_cell.length_a   1.000
_cell.length_b   1.000
_cell.length_c   1.000
_cell.angle_alpha   90.00
_cell.angle_beta   90.00
_cell.angle_gamma   90.00
#
_symmetry.space_group_name_H-M   'P 1'
#
loop_
_entity.id
_entity.type
_entity.pdbx_description
1 polymer ?
#
loop_
_entity_poly.entity_id
_entity_poly.type
_entity_poly.pdbx_seq_one_letter_code
_entity_poly.pdbx_strand_id
1 'polypeptide(L)'
;MGLLTNILLAPFLSPVWGTRWTLEQVDRVVRDELTDDTPIKEDLMALQMQLEMGEIDDDEYVRREAEIMKRLREVREWREKFGMSTSGGPVRIAESGEPE
;
A
#
# COMPACT_ATOMS: atom_id res chain seq x y z
N MET A 1 23.28 33.53 29.71
CA MET A 1 23.33 32.17 30.31
C MET A 1 22.20 31.37 29.66
N GLY A 2 22.47 30.49 28.70
CA GLY A 2 21.38 29.79 27.98
C GLY A 2 21.80 28.64 27.07
N LEU A 3 23.01 28.69 26.49
CA LEU A 3 23.49 27.61 25.61
C LEU A 3 24.10 26.43 26.38
N LEU A 4 24.84 26.69 27.46
CA LEU A 4 25.46 25.63 28.29
C LEU A 4 24.44 24.84 29.10
N THR A 5 23.39 25.50 29.60
CA THR A 5 22.28 24.84 30.32
C THR A 5 21.49 23.92 29.40
N ASN A 6 21.36 24.27 28.10
CA ASN A 6 20.63 23.45 27.12
C ASN A 6 21.43 22.19 26.72
N ILE A 7 22.76 22.27 26.64
CA ILE A 7 23.64 21.11 26.41
C ILE A 7 23.67 20.18 27.62
N LEU A 8 23.64 20.72 28.84
CA LEU A 8 23.59 19.92 30.07
C LEU A 8 22.26 19.18 30.27
N LEU A 9 21.14 19.71 29.74
CA LEU A 9 19.83 19.06 29.77
C LEU A 9 19.55 18.20 28.53
N ALA A 10 20.36 18.32 27.47
CA ALA A 10 20.27 17.51 26.25
C ALA A 10 20.24 15.98 26.49
N PRO A 11 21.07 15.37 27.36
CA PRO A 11 20.99 13.92 27.62
C PRO A 11 19.68 13.47 28.29
N PHE A 12 18.92 14.40 28.89
CA PHE A 12 17.65 14.09 29.55
C PHE A 12 16.44 14.26 28.61
N LEU A 13 16.53 15.15 27.61
CA LEU A 13 15.51 15.37 26.59
C LEU A 13 15.71 14.49 25.34
N SER A 14 16.94 14.02 25.08
CA SER A 14 17.28 13.20 23.91
C SER A 14 16.59 11.82 23.84
N PRO A 15 16.31 11.08 24.93
CA PRO A 15 15.68 9.76 24.81
C PRO A 15 14.23 9.84 24.31
N VAL A 16 13.51 10.89 24.71
CA VAL A 16 12.14 11.16 24.28
C VAL A 16 12.11 11.60 22.81
N TRP A 17 13.11 12.36 22.37
CA TRP A 17 13.27 12.74 20.96
C TRP A 17 13.66 11.55 20.08
N GLY A 18 14.57 10.69 20.53
CA GLY A 18 14.99 9.51 19.79
C GLY A 18 13.85 8.53 19.57
N THR A 19 13.07 8.24 20.62
CA THR A 19 11.91 7.35 20.52
C THR A 19 10.82 7.89 19.59
N ARG A 20 10.50 9.19 19.66
CA ARG A 20 9.57 9.83 18.74
C ARG A 20 10.04 9.73 17.29
N TRP A 21 11.32 9.99 17.02
CA TRP A 21 11.89 9.89 15.68
C TRP A 21 11.83 8.47 15.12
N THR A 22 12.13 7.44 15.92
CA THR A 22 12.03 6.03 15.49
C THR A 22 10.59 5.65 15.16
N LEU A 23 9.61 6.06 15.98
CA LEU A 23 8.19 5.81 15.72
C LEU A 23 7.73 6.47 14.40
N GLU A 24 8.18 7.70 14.14
CA GLU A 24 7.91 8.40 12.87
C GLU A 24 8.54 7.68 11.65
N GLN A 25 9.71 7.06 11.81
CA GLN A 25 10.32 6.26 10.73
C GLN A 25 9.56 4.96 10.47
N VAL A 26 9.15 4.26 11.52
CA VAL A 26 8.36 3.03 11.39
C VAL A 26 7.01 3.33 10.74
N ASP A 27 6.32 4.38 11.18
CA ASP A 27 5.04 4.81 10.57
C ASP A 27 5.19 5.14 9.08
N ARG A 28 6.30 5.79 8.70
CA ARG A 28 6.62 6.06 7.29
C ARG A 28 6.80 4.79 6.47
N VAL A 29 7.61 3.85 6.95
CA VAL A 29 7.86 2.57 6.25
C VAL A 29 6.58 1.76 6.12
N VAL A 30 5.77 1.70 7.17
CA VAL A 30 4.48 1.01 7.16
C VAL A 30 3.52 1.65 6.17
N ARG A 31 3.47 2.99 6.08
CA ARG A 31 2.66 3.70 5.08
C ARG A 31 3.11 3.39 3.66
N ASP A 32 4.40 3.45 3.39
CA ASP A 32 4.93 3.18 2.05
C ASP A 32 4.60 1.73 1.62
N GLU A 33 4.86 0.75 2.49
CA GLU A 33 4.61 -0.67 2.21
C GLU A 33 3.11 -0.96 2.00
N LEU A 34 2.24 -0.44 2.88
CA LEU A 34 0.79 -0.67 2.79
C LEU A 34 0.12 0.07 1.63
N THR A 35 0.82 1.03 1.03
CA THR A 35 0.28 1.92 -0.01
C THR A 35 0.89 1.63 -1.39
N ASP A 36 1.89 0.76 -1.46
CA ASP A 36 2.54 0.38 -2.71
C ASP A 36 1.57 -0.39 -3.62
N ASP A 37 1.37 0.15 -4.83
CA ASP A 37 0.52 -0.43 -5.87
C ASP A 37 1.34 -1.07 -6.99
N THR A 38 2.68 -1.07 -6.89
CA THR A 38 3.60 -1.64 -7.88
C THR A 38 3.42 -3.15 -8.05
N PRO A 39 3.37 -3.98 -6.99
CA PRO A 39 3.22 -5.43 -7.13
C PRO A 39 1.92 -5.82 -7.82
N ILE A 40 0.85 -5.04 -7.58
CA ILE A 40 -0.47 -5.28 -8.18
C ILE A 40 -0.43 -5.03 -9.69
N LYS A 41 0.30 -4.00 -10.14
CA LYS A 41 0.46 -3.72 -11.57
C LYS A 41 1.28 -4.81 -12.26
N GLU A 42 2.31 -5.32 -11.59
CA GLU A 42 3.11 -6.45 -12.07
C GLU A 42 2.28 -7.72 -12.19
N ASP A 43 1.47 -8.04 -11.17
CA ASP A 43 0.54 -9.19 -11.18
C ASP A 43 -0.46 -9.09 -12.36
N LEU A 44 -1.03 -7.90 -12.62
CA LEU A 44 -1.93 -7.68 -13.75
C LEU A 44 -1.22 -7.83 -15.10
N MET A 45 -0.01 -7.30 -15.24
CA MET A 45 0.78 -7.46 -16.47
C MET A 45 1.11 -8.93 -16.73
N ALA A 46 1.51 -9.68 -15.70
CA ALA A 46 1.79 -11.10 -15.81
C ALA A 46 0.53 -11.90 -16.19
N LEU A 47 -0.62 -11.59 -15.59
CA LEU A 47 -1.89 -12.23 -15.92
C LEU A 47 -2.30 -11.97 -17.38
N GLN A 48 -2.11 -10.73 -17.85
CA GLN A 48 -2.43 -10.37 -19.24
C GLN A 48 -1.51 -11.08 -20.24
N MET A 49 -0.22 -11.25 -19.92
CA MET A 49 0.68 -12.05 -20.73
C MET A 49 0.25 -13.52 -20.80
N GLN A 50 -0.23 -14.12 -19.70
CA GLN A 50 -0.73 -15.51 -19.70
C GLN A 50 -1.93 -15.66 -20.63
N LEU A 51 -2.84 -14.67 -20.65
CA LEU A 51 -3.97 -14.67 -21.57
C LEU A 51 -3.50 -14.55 -23.03
N GLU A 52 -2.56 -13.65 -23.32
CA GLU A 52 -2.00 -13.48 -24.67
C GLU A 52 -1.28 -14.72 -25.19
N MET A 53 -0.63 -15.48 -24.29
CA MET A 53 0.01 -16.75 -24.62
C MET A 53 -0.98 -17.92 -24.72
N GLY A 54 -2.26 -17.70 -24.37
CA GLY A 54 -3.29 -18.73 -24.34
C GLY A 54 -3.11 -19.77 -23.23
N GLU A 55 -2.37 -19.42 -22.16
CA GLU A 55 -2.19 -20.27 -20.98
C GLU A 55 -3.43 -20.27 -20.07
N ILE A 56 -4.24 -19.21 -20.16
CA ILE A 56 -5.54 -19.06 -19.48
C ILE A 56 -6.60 -18.60 -20.47
N ASP A 57 -7.86 -18.91 -20.19
CA ASP A 57 -9.01 -18.40 -20.96
C ASP A 57 -9.54 -17.07 -20.39
N ASP A 58 -10.47 -16.45 -21.12
CA ASP A 58 -11.07 -15.16 -20.74
C ASP A 58 -11.82 -15.25 -19.40
N ASP A 59 -12.51 -16.36 -19.12
CA ASP A 59 -13.28 -16.55 -17.89
C ASP A 59 -12.34 -16.66 -16.68
N GLU A 60 -11.23 -17.39 -16.83
CA GLU A 60 -10.20 -17.52 -15.82
C GLU A 60 -9.43 -16.21 -15.61
N TYR A 61 -9.16 -15.47 -16.69
CA TYR A 61 -8.61 -14.11 -16.60
C TYR A 61 -9.50 -13.21 -15.75
N VAL A 62 -10.81 -13.15 -16.03
CA VAL A 62 -11.75 -12.28 -15.29
C VAL A 62 -11.79 -12.63 -13.81
N ARG A 63 -11.82 -13.93 -13.46
CA ARG A 63 -11.78 -14.34 -12.04
C ARG A 63 -10.50 -13.91 -11.35
N ARG A 64 -9.34 -14.18 -11.96
CA ARG A 64 -8.02 -13.84 -11.38
C ARG A 64 -7.81 -12.33 -11.31
N GLU A 65 -8.26 -11.58 -12.32
CA GLU A 65 -8.24 -10.12 -12.32
C GLU A 65 -9.08 -9.57 -11.15
N ALA A 66 -10.28 -10.12 -10.92
CA ALA A 66 -11.13 -9.70 -9.81
C ALA A 66 -10.46 -9.89 -8.44
N GLU A 67 -9.69 -10.97 -8.26
CA GLU A 67 -8.88 -11.21 -7.06
C GLU A 67 -7.77 -10.17 -6.90
N ILE A 68 -7.03 -9.86 -7.97
CA ILE A 68 -5.97 -8.84 -7.95
C ILE A 68 -6.58 -7.45 -7.65
N MET A 69 -7.70 -7.13 -8.27
CA MET A 69 -8.45 -5.89 -8.02
C MET A 69 -8.99 -5.78 -6.60
N LYS A 70 -9.21 -6.90 -5.90
CA LYS A 70 -9.57 -6.92 -4.47
C LYS A 70 -8.41 -6.47 -3.59
N ARG A 71 -7.19 -6.96 -3.86
CA ARG A 71 -5.98 -6.52 -3.15
C ARG A 71 -5.72 -5.03 -3.36
N LEU A 72 -5.98 -4.51 -4.56
CA LEU A 72 -5.88 -3.07 -4.85
C LEU A 72 -6.84 -2.21 -4.02
N ARG A 73 -8.04 -2.70 -3.71
CA ARG A 73 -8.95 -1.99 -2.81
C ARG A 73 -8.39 -1.90 -1.40
N GLU A 74 -7.83 -2.97 -0.88
CA GLU A 74 -7.23 -2.98 0.47
C GLU A 74 -6.11 -1.93 0.58
N VAL A 75 -5.21 -1.88 -0.41
CA VAL A 75 -4.14 -0.86 -0.51
C VAL A 75 -4.72 0.55 -0.59
N ARG A 76 -5.80 0.76 -1.36
CA ARG A 76 -6.49 2.06 -1.47
C ARG A 76 -7.20 2.47 -0.19
N GLU A 77 -7.84 1.54 0.52
CA GLU A 77 -8.46 1.78 1.82
C GLU A 77 -7.41 2.21 2.85
N TRP A 78 -6.24 1.59 2.83
CA TRP A 78 -5.09 2.06 3.63
C TRP A 78 -4.66 3.46 3.22
N ARG A 79 -4.55 3.73 1.93
CA ARG A 79 -4.22 5.06 1.40
C ARG A 79 -5.21 6.14 1.86
N GLU A 80 -6.51 5.85 1.82
CA GLU A 80 -7.57 6.74 2.28
C GLU A 80 -7.52 6.96 3.80
N LYS A 81 -7.33 5.89 4.60
CA LYS A 81 -7.13 6.00 6.06
C LYS A 81 -5.94 6.88 6.42
N PHE A 82 -4.91 6.87 5.58
CA PHE A 82 -3.73 7.71 5.74
C PHE A 82 -3.85 9.11 5.13
N GLY A 83 -5.00 9.46 4.53
CA GLY A 83 -5.26 10.77 3.91
C GLY A 83 -4.48 11.02 2.62
N MET A 84 -4.02 9.96 1.95
CA MET A 84 -3.23 10.03 0.72
C MET A 84 -4.13 10.02 -0.52
N SER A 85 -3.72 10.71 -1.58
CA SER A 85 -4.47 10.76 -2.85
C SER A 85 -4.43 9.41 -3.58
N THR A 86 -5.60 8.83 -3.86
CA THR A 86 -5.70 7.64 -4.71
C THR A 86 -5.61 8.06 -6.18
N SER A 87 -4.50 7.72 -6.85
CA SER A 87 -4.38 7.88 -8.30
C SER A 87 -5.13 6.74 -9.00
N GLY A 88 -6.18 7.07 -9.73
CA GLY A 88 -7.02 6.11 -10.46
C GLY A 88 -8.45 6.09 -9.92
N GLY A 89 -9.43 6.14 -10.82
CA GLY A 89 -10.84 6.18 -10.48
C GLY A 89 -11.33 4.92 -9.72
N PRO A 90 -12.63 4.86 -9.38
CA PRO A 90 -13.19 3.76 -8.62
C PRO A 90 -13.01 2.41 -9.36
N VAL A 91 -12.44 1.43 -8.67
CA VAL A 91 -12.27 0.05 -9.18
C VAL A 91 -13.64 -0.62 -9.22
N ARG A 92 -14.14 -0.94 -10.43
CA ARG A 92 -15.40 -1.67 -10.63
C ARG A 92 -15.11 -3.16 -10.82
N ILE A 93 -15.90 -4.01 -10.17
CA ILE A 93 -15.88 -5.46 -10.40
C ILE A 93 -17.08 -5.81 -11.27
N ALA A 94 -16.88 -6.65 -12.28
CA ALA A 94 -17.99 -7.39 -12.87
C ALA A 94 -18.30 -8.54 -11.90
N GLU A 95 -19.42 -8.43 -11.17
CA GLU A 95 -19.86 -9.49 -10.26
C GLU A 95 -19.97 -10.79 -11.09
N SER A 96 -19.09 -11.75 -10.82
CA SER A 96 -19.13 -13.06 -11.48
C SER A 96 -20.38 -13.77 -10.98
N GLY A 97 -21.40 -13.82 -11.83
CA GLY A 97 -22.61 -14.60 -11.59
C GLY A 97 -22.23 -16.05 -11.30
N GLU A 98 -22.56 -16.50 -10.09
CA GLU A 98 -22.57 -17.92 -9.74
C GLU A 98 -23.61 -18.63 -10.62
N PRO A 99 -23.25 -19.68 -11.37
CA PRO A 99 -24.26 -20.57 -11.94
C PRO A 99 -24.76 -21.50 -10.83
N GLU A 100 -26.04 -21.37 -10.47
CA GLU A 100 -26.78 -22.38 -9.67
C GLU A 100 -26.97 -23.69 -10.45
#